data_AF-A0AAV2YGJ3-F1
#
_entry.id   AF-A0AAV2YGJ3-F1
#
_cell.length_a   1.000
_cell.length_b   1.000
_cell.length_c   1.000
_cell.angle_alpha   90.00
_cell.angle_beta   90.00
_cell.angle_gamma   90.00
#
_symmetry.space_group_name_H-M   'P 1'
#
loop_
_entity.id
_entity.type
_entity.pdbx_description
1 polymer ?
#
loop_
_entity_poly.entity_id
_entity_poly.type
_entity_poly.pdbx_seq_one_letter_code
_entity_poly.pdbx_strand_id
1 'polypeptide(L)'
;MTAASLTAFKTKLAAHLAELHELDERNQKKELKATFWQQNDDFTVAREVLIASSGTIGHEVTKFSLVFSKKPSKEEAASICHTLDGPCEQMLSATKVALYCGAGSALGHDIIHGAMRVLKGMHSLSEIIESEELSRVPELTGRVWESCNSVLNTPKSNCVATKRSMLQCITMLNDTINELKQFLTEQEEEESLDDVEQDDEFAFDSNLSPEERALFEGNVKLLDMVAAILKRGVLALKKLDANEDSDALIAWTCDLHRAYAAIQNSIVEAGAALYPPIDEDELSEQVNALETAAASILACLADQPEITDADSQAIEAGRAAFNSQMATVKAQIEVSRT
;
A
#
# COMPACT_ATOMS: atom_id res chain seq x y z
N MET A 1 -5.98 -30.85 -25.64
CA MET A 1 -6.74 -31.71 -24.69
C MET A 1 -5.99 -31.96 -23.36
N THR A 2 -4.75 -31.48 -23.24
CA THR A 2 -4.07 -31.02 -22.00
C THR A 2 -4.80 -29.87 -21.31
N ALA A 3 -5.63 -29.14 -22.06
CA ALA A 3 -6.42 -27.99 -21.59
C ALA A 3 -7.30 -28.29 -20.38
N ALA A 4 -8.02 -29.42 -20.31
CA ALA A 4 -9.07 -29.60 -19.30
C ALA A 4 -8.59 -29.47 -17.84
N SER A 5 -7.43 -30.06 -17.49
CA SER A 5 -6.87 -29.97 -16.13
C SER A 5 -6.32 -28.57 -15.82
N LEU A 6 -5.67 -27.93 -16.80
CA LEU A 6 -5.16 -26.56 -16.67
C LEU A 6 -6.31 -25.55 -16.55
N THR A 7 -7.34 -25.68 -17.39
CA THR A 7 -8.55 -24.86 -17.34
C THR A 7 -9.24 -25.02 -15.99
N ALA A 8 -9.40 -26.24 -15.48
CA ALA A 8 -10.01 -26.48 -14.16
C ALA A 8 -9.20 -25.85 -13.02
N PHE A 9 -7.87 -26.01 -13.04
CA PHE A 9 -6.97 -25.39 -12.07
C PHE A 9 -7.07 -23.86 -12.12
N LYS A 10 -7.04 -23.26 -13.31
CA LYS A 10 -7.22 -21.83 -13.52
C LYS A 10 -8.57 -21.34 -12.96
N THR A 11 -9.66 -22.06 -13.23
CA THR A 11 -10.99 -21.71 -12.70
C THR A 11 -11.02 -21.72 -11.17
N LYS A 12 -10.35 -22.68 -10.52
CA LYS A 12 -10.21 -22.69 -9.05
C LYS A 12 -9.41 -21.50 -8.53
N LEU A 13 -8.28 -21.18 -9.16
CA LEU A 13 -7.49 -19.99 -8.81
C LEU A 13 -8.32 -18.71 -8.92
N ALA A 14 -9.12 -18.56 -9.97
CA ALA A 14 -10.03 -17.43 -10.12
C ALA A 14 -11.06 -17.34 -8.98
N ALA A 15 -11.62 -18.49 -8.57
CA ALA A 15 -12.54 -18.54 -7.43
C ALA A 15 -11.85 -18.13 -6.12
N HIS A 16 -10.63 -18.65 -5.85
CA HIS A 16 -9.86 -18.28 -4.67
C HIS A 16 -9.50 -16.79 -4.65
N LEU A 17 -9.17 -16.21 -5.81
CA LEU A 17 -8.92 -14.77 -5.93
C LEU A 17 -10.19 -13.96 -5.60
N ALA A 18 -11.36 -14.37 -6.09
CA ALA A 18 -12.62 -13.71 -5.77
C ALA A 18 -12.90 -13.74 -4.25
N GLU A 19 -12.64 -14.87 -3.59
CA GLU A 19 -12.79 -14.98 -2.13
C GLU A 19 -11.79 -14.09 -1.37
N LEU A 20 -10.54 -13.96 -1.85
CA LEU A 20 -9.57 -13.05 -1.25
C LEU A 20 -9.97 -11.58 -1.43
N HIS A 21 -10.54 -11.21 -2.58
CA HIS A 21 -11.09 -9.87 -2.80
C HIS A 21 -12.24 -9.57 -1.83
N GLU A 22 -13.16 -10.52 -1.63
CA GLU A 22 -14.23 -10.38 -0.64
C GLU A 22 -13.66 -10.17 0.78
N LEU A 23 -12.64 -10.94 1.16
CA LEU A 23 -11.98 -10.76 2.46
C LEU A 23 -11.31 -9.39 2.59
N ASP A 24 -10.69 -8.86 1.53
CA ASP A 24 -10.10 -7.52 1.53
C ASP A 24 -11.18 -6.44 1.74
N GLU A 25 -12.30 -6.53 1.03
CA GLU A 25 -13.43 -5.62 1.23
C GLU A 25 -13.94 -5.65 2.66
N ARG A 26 -14.08 -6.84 3.25
CA ARG A 26 -14.53 -7.01 4.64
C ARG A 26 -13.52 -6.41 5.63
N ASN A 27 -12.22 -6.55 5.37
CA ASN A 27 -11.16 -5.93 6.16
C ASN A 27 -11.24 -4.40 6.13
N GLN A 28 -11.51 -3.84 4.94
CA GLN A 28 -11.70 -2.40 4.73
C GLN A 28 -12.97 -1.88 5.42
N LYS A 29 -14.08 -2.61 5.35
CA LYS A 29 -15.40 -2.28 5.96
C LYS A 29 -15.46 -2.47 7.49
N LYS A 30 -14.34 -2.78 8.15
CA LYS A 30 -14.23 -3.06 9.60
C LYS A 30 -15.04 -4.28 10.07
N GLU A 31 -15.35 -5.21 9.18
CA GLU A 31 -16.12 -6.41 9.53
C GLU A 31 -15.25 -7.50 10.19
N LEU A 32 -13.93 -7.38 10.08
CA LEU A 32 -12.96 -8.25 10.74
C LEU A 32 -12.48 -7.58 12.03
N LYS A 33 -12.72 -8.25 13.17
CA LYS A 33 -12.32 -7.75 14.50
C LYS A 33 -10.90 -8.20 14.81
N ALA A 34 -10.03 -7.24 15.09
CA ALA A 34 -8.71 -7.51 15.67
C ALA A 34 -8.85 -7.93 17.14
N THR A 35 -8.11 -8.96 17.57
CA THR A 35 -8.25 -9.54 18.93
C THR A 35 -6.94 -9.61 19.72
N PHE A 36 -5.81 -9.24 19.12
CA PHE A 36 -4.50 -9.29 19.77
C PHE A 36 -3.60 -8.16 19.28
N TRP A 37 -2.69 -7.65 20.11
CA TRP A 37 -1.70 -6.66 19.65
C TRP A 37 -0.35 -7.29 19.30
N GLN A 38 0.18 -8.16 20.16
CA GLN A 38 1.54 -8.70 20.04
C GLN A 38 1.60 -10.18 19.66
N GLN A 39 0.83 -11.04 20.30
CA GLN A 39 0.95 -12.48 20.14
C GLN A 39 -0.43 -13.13 20.13
N ASN A 40 -0.56 -14.18 19.33
CA ASN A 40 -1.69 -15.08 19.32
C ASN A 40 -1.21 -16.42 18.75
N ASP A 41 -1.40 -17.50 19.50
CA ASP A 41 -0.85 -18.81 19.15
C ASP A 41 -1.57 -19.40 17.92
N ASP A 42 -2.89 -19.28 17.85
CA ASP A 42 -3.69 -19.75 16.71
C ASP A 42 -3.30 -19.00 15.43
N PHE A 43 -3.09 -17.69 15.52
CA PHE A 43 -2.57 -16.87 14.44
C PHE A 43 -1.17 -17.32 14.02
N THR A 44 -0.30 -17.65 14.98
CA THR A 44 1.07 -18.11 14.68
C THR A 44 1.04 -19.38 13.85
N VAL A 45 0.19 -20.35 14.23
CA VAL A 45 -0.03 -21.58 13.45
C VAL A 45 -0.57 -21.25 12.06
N ALA A 46 -1.58 -20.39 11.95
CA ALA A 46 -2.13 -19.99 10.65
C ALA A 46 -1.09 -19.33 9.75
N ARG A 47 -0.25 -18.44 10.30
CA ARG A 47 0.87 -17.79 9.60
C ARG A 47 1.93 -18.80 9.15
N GLU A 48 2.24 -19.80 9.97
CA GLU A 48 3.18 -20.87 9.59
C GLU A 48 2.64 -21.73 8.44
N VAL A 49 1.34 -22.06 8.44
CA VAL A 49 0.70 -22.76 7.32
C VAL A 49 0.67 -21.90 6.06
N LEU A 50 0.42 -20.59 6.18
CA LEU A 50 0.50 -19.65 5.06
C LEU A 50 1.91 -19.61 4.44
N ILE A 51 2.94 -19.56 5.29
CA ILE A 51 4.34 -19.56 4.86
C ILE A 51 4.72 -20.90 4.22
N ALA A 52 4.31 -22.02 4.83
CA ALA A 52 4.60 -23.36 4.32
C ALA A 52 3.95 -23.59 2.95
N SER A 53 2.66 -23.27 2.81
CA SER A 53 1.94 -23.37 1.54
C SER A 53 2.57 -22.49 0.45
N SER A 54 2.93 -21.24 0.77
CA SER A 54 3.69 -20.36 -0.11
C SER A 54 5.02 -20.96 -0.56
N GLY A 55 5.78 -21.55 0.38
CA GLY A 55 7.05 -22.22 0.10
C GLY A 55 6.87 -23.43 -0.82
N THR A 56 5.82 -24.23 -0.62
CA THR A 56 5.49 -25.35 -1.50
C THR A 56 5.13 -24.86 -2.91
N ILE A 57 4.31 -23.81 -3.04
CA ILE A 57 3.99 -23.20 -4.35
C ILE A 57 5.28 -22.73 -5.04
N GLY A 58 6.14 -22.01 -4.34
CA GLY A 58 7.41 -21.50 -4.89
C GLY A 58 8.37 -22.61 -5.34
N HIS A 59 8.35 -23.78 -4.68
CA HIS A 59 9.14 -24.94 -5.10
C HIS A 59 8.53 -25.63 -6.34
N GLU A 60 7.21 -25.81 -6.35
CA GLU A 60 6.51 -26.57 -7.39
C GLU A 60 6.28 -25.75 -8.68
N VAL A 61 6.21 -24.41 -8.59
CA VAL A 61 6.01 -23.55 -9.76
C VAL A 61 7.13 -23.69 -10.80
N THR A 62 8.37 -23.98 -10.37
CA THR A 62 9.48 -24.19 -11.31
C THR A 62 9.27 -25.47 -12.12
N LYS A 63 8.78 -26.55 -11.48
CA LYS A 63 8.46 -27.80 -12.18
C LYS A 63 7.26 -27.61 -13.11
N PHE A 64 6.23 -26.90 -12.64
CA PHE A 64 5.07 -26.53 -13.44
C PHE A 64 5.49 -25.85 -14.75
N SER A 65 6.31 -24.81 -14.65
CA SER A 65 6.81 -24.07 -15.82
C SER A 65 7.65 -24.92 -16.76
N LEU A 66 8.55 -25.75 -16.23
CA LEU A 66 9.40 -26.65 -17.03
C LEU A 66 8.59 -27.72 -17.78
N VAL A 67 7.58 -28.29 -17.13
CA VAL A 67 6.69 -29.31 -17.69
C VAL A 67 5.86 -28.69 -18.82
N PHE A 68 5.22 -27.55 -18.58
CA PHE A 68 4.37 -26.89 -19.58
C PHE A 68 5.16 -26.26 -20.74
N SER A 69 6.43 -25.90 -20.53
CA SER A 69 7.32 -25.46 -21.63
C SER A 69 7.61 -26.55 -22.67
N LYS A 70 7.37 -27.83 -22.34
CA LYS A 70 7.69 -28.98 -23.20
C LYS A 70 6.47 -29.67 -23.83
N LYS A 71 5.28 -29.03 -23.77
CA LYS A 71 4.01 -29.61 -24.23
C LYS A 71 3.72 -30.98 -23.58
N PRO A 72 3.35 -30.98 -22.28
CA PRO A 72 3.22 -32.20 -21.50
C PRO A 72 2.10 -33.10 -22.01
N SER A 73 2.18 -34.40 -21.70
CA SER A 73 1.04 -35.32 -21.84
C SER A 73 -0.13 -34.91 -20.94
N LYS A 74 -1.30 -35.52 -21.15
CA LYS A 74 -2.49 -35.23 -20.34
C LYS A 74 -2.27 -35.61 -18.87
N GLU A 75 -1.62 -36.74 -18.65
CA GLU A 75 -1.31 -37.30 -17.34
C GLU A 75 -0.30 -36.41 -16.60
N GLU A 76 0.74 -35.93 -17.30
CA GLU A 76 1.73 -34.99 -16.73
C GLU A 76 1.09 -33.64 -16.37
N ALA A 77 0.26 -33.09 -17.26
CA ALA A 77 -0.46 -31.83 -17.01
C ALA A 77 -1.42 -31.96 -15.82
N ALA A 78 -2.18 -33.05 -15.73
CA ALA A 78 -3.08 -33.31 -14.62
C ALA A 78 -2.32 -33.49 -13.29
N SER A 79 -1.21 -34.23 -13.31
CA SER A 79 -0.38 -34.49 -12.12
C SER A 79 0.22 -33.21 -11.54
N ILE A 80 0.77 -32.34 -12.38
CA ILE A 80 1.42 -31.12 -11.89
C ILE A 80 0.39 -30.06 -11.43
N CYS A 81 -0.76 -29.95 -12.11
CA CYS A 81 -1.87 -29.11 -11.63
C CYS A 81 -2.41 -29.60 -10.28
N HIS A 82 -2.57 -30.93 -10.12
CA HIS A 82 -3.04 -31.51 -8.85
C HIS A 82 -2.07 -31.25 -7.69
N THR A 83 -0.76 -31.32 -7.95
CA THR A 83 0.28 -31.02 -6.95
C THR A 83 0.20 -29.57 -6.44
N LEU A 84 -0.20 -28.60 -7.28
CA LEU A 84 -0.30 -27.19 -6.91
C LEU A 84 -1.66 -26.79 -6.33
N ASP A 85 -2.72 -27.56 -6.60
CA ASP A 85 -4.09 -27.31 -6.14
C ASP A 85 -4.16 -27.25 -4.61
N GLY A 86 -3.63 -28.29 -3.93
CA GLY A 86 -3.64 -28.38 -2.46
C GLY A 86 -2.96 -27.20 -1.76
N PRO A 87 -1.71 -26.84 -2.13
CA PRO A 87 -1.03 -25.67 -1.57
C PRO A 87 -1.78 -24.35 -1.81
N CYS A 88 -2.42 -24.15 -2.97
CA CYS A 88 -3.21 -22.94 -3.24
C CYS A 88 -4.45 -22.86 -2.35
N GLU A 89 -5.17 -23.97 -2.16
CA GLU A 89 -6.32 -24.06 -1.26
C GLU A 89 -5.91 -23.89 0.21
N GLN A 90 -4.78 -24.47 0.61
CA GLN A 90 -4.21 -24.29 1.94
C GLN A 90 -3.83 -22.85 2.22
N MET A 91 -3.27 -22.14 1.22
CA MET A 91 -2.96 -20.71 1.35
C MET A 91 -4.23 -19.89 1.62
N LEU A 92 -5.30 -20.08 0.84
CA LEU A 92 -6.58 -19.41 1.08
C LEU A 92 -7.15 -19.74 2.46
N SER A 93 -7.11 -21.01 2.85
CA SER A 93 -7.59 -21.47 4.15
C SER A 93 -6.80 -20.85 5.30
N ALA A 94 -5.48 -20.80 5.19
CA ALA A 94 -4.60 -20.17 6.17
C ALA A 94 -4.87 -18.67 6.30
N THR A 95 -5.09 -17.97 5.18
CA THR A 95 -5.51 -16.56 5.17
C THR A 95 -6.81 -16.38 5.95
N LYS A 96 -7.85 -17.17 5.67
CA LYS A 96 -9.12 -17.10 6.40
C LYS A 96 -8.94 -17.33 7.90
N VAL A 97 -8.22 -18.38 8.27
CA VAL A 97 -7.97 -18.71 9.69
C VAL A 97 -7.21 -17.57 10.36
N ALA A 98 -6.16 -17.02 9.75
CA ALA A 98 -5.40 -15.92 10.31
C ALA A 98 -6.26 -14.67 10.57
N LEU A 99 -7.19 -14.36 9.67
CA LEU A 99 -8.17 -13.28 9.86
C LEU A 99 -9.14 -13.57 11.01
N TYR A 100 -9.66 -14.79 11.12
CA TYR A 100 -10.54 -15.20 12.23
C TYR A 100 -9.83 -15.31 13.59
N CYS A 101 -8.51 -15.52 13.59
CA CYS A 101 -7.68 -15.40 14.79
C CYS A 101 -7.47 -13.95 15.25
N GLY A 102 -8.01 -12.97 14.52
CA GLY A 102 -8.03 -11.56 14.88
C GLY A 102 -6.86 -10.74 14.33
N ALA A 103 -6.38 -11.08 13.14
CA ALA A 103 -5.54 -10.16 12.38
C ALA A 103 -6.34 -8.88 12.06
N GLY A 104 -5.83 -7.74 12.52
CA GLY A 104 -6.41 -6.42 12.34
C GLY A 104 -6.09 -5.81 10.99
N SER A 105 -6.52 -4.56 10.80
CA SER A 105 -6.51 -3.88 9.49
C SER A 105 -5.20 -4.03 8.70
N ALA A 106 -4.06 -3.70 9.33
CA ALA A 106 -2.74 -3.76 8.70
C ALA A 106 -2.27 -5.19 8.40
N LEU A 107 -2.40 -6.08 9.39
CA LEU A 107 -1.93 -7.45 9.27
C LEU A 107 -2.79 -8.26 8.29
N GLY A 108 -4.11 -8.06 8.36
CA GLY A 108 -5.06 -8.64 7.43
C GLY A 108 -4.78 -8.21 6.01
N HIS A 109 -4.52 -6.91 5.78
CA HIS A 109 -4.10 -6.40 4.48
C HIS A 109 -2.85 -7.11 3.96
N ASP A 110 -1.78 -7.18 4.77
CA ASP A 110 -0.54 -7.86 4.40
C ASP A 110 -0.74 -9.34 4.02
N ILE A 111 -1.54 -10.07 4.79
CA ILE A 111 -1.82 -11.50 4.57
C ILE A 111 -2.65 -11.71 3.31
N ILE A 112 -3.73 -10.94 3.15
CA ILE A 112 -4.63 -11.03 2.00
C ILE A 112 -3.87 -10.68 0.73
N HIS A 113 -3.16 -9.55 0.70
CA HIS A 113 -2.42 -9.09 -0.48
C HIS A 113 -1.20 -9.97 -0.78
N GLY A 114 -0.58 -10.57 0.23
CA GLY A 114 0.44 -11.61 0.06
C GLY A 114 -0.10 -12.83 -0.68
N ALA A 115 -1.23 -13.39 -0.20
CA ALA A 115 -1.89 -14.52 -0.85
C ALA A 115 -2.39 -14.17 -2.26
N MET A 116 -3.00 -13.00 -2.45
CA MET A 116 -3.48 -12.54 -3.75
C MET A 116 -2.36 -12.45 -4.77
N ARG A 117 -1.19 -11.89 -4.42
CA ARG A 117 -0.05 -11.80 -5.35
C ARG A 117 0.42 -13.17 -5.82
N VAL A 118 0.52 -14.15 -4.91
CA VAL A 118 0.91 -15.52 -5.26
C VAL A 118 -0.14 -16.17 -6.17
N LEU A 119 -1.41 -16.16 -5.77
CA LEU A 119 -2.48 -16.82 -6.53
C LEU A 119 -2.74 -16.13 -7.89
N LYS A 120 -2.61 -14.80 -7.96
CA LYS A 120 -2.70 -14.04 -9.21
C LYS A 120 -1.54 -14.37 -10.13
N GLY A 121 -0.32 -14.48 -9.61
CA GLY A 121 0.83 -14.95 -10.38
C GLY A 121 0.61 -16.36 -10.95
N MET A 122 0.09 -17.28 -10.13
CA MET A 122 -0.26 -18.63 -10.59
C MET A 122 -1.37 -18.63 -11.65
N HIS A 123 -2.38 -17.76 -11.48
CA HIS A 123 -3.46 -17.60 -12.45
C HIS A 123 -2.94 -17.09 -13.79
N SER A 124 -2.17 -15.99 -13.78
CA SER A 124 -1.58 -15.42 -15.00
C SER A 124 -0.62 -16.38 -15.69
N LEU A 125 0.16 -17.15 -14.92
CA LEU A 125 1.01 -18.19 -15.47
C LEU A 125 0.19 -19.29 -16.16
N SER A 126 -0.92 -19.70 -15.55
CA SER A 126 -1.84 -20.70 -16.14
C SER A 126 -2.52 -20.16 -17.41
N GLU A 127 -2.85 -18.87 -17.44
CA GLU A 127 -3.43 -18.20 -18.62
C GLU A 127 -2.47 -18.19 -19.81
N ILE A 128 -1.22 -17.75 -19.62
CA ILE A 128 -0.27 -17.69 -20.74
C ILE A 128 0.10 -19.07 -21.29
N ILE A 129 0.09 -20.10 -20.44
CA ILE A 129 0.33 -21.48 -20.86
C ILE A 129 -0.84 -21.98 -21.69
N GLU A 130 -2.08 -21.66 -21.29
CA GLU A 130 -3.27 -22.03 -22.05
C GLU A 130 -3.36 -21.29 -23.39
N SER A 131 -2.90 -20.03 -23.45
CA SER A 131 -2.80 -19.26 -24.70
C SER A 131 -1.56 -19.57 -25.54
N GLU A 132 -0.76 -20.58 -25.14
CA GLU A 132 0.48 -21.00 -25.80
C GLU A 132 1.57 -19.91 -25.93
N GLU A 133 1.52 -18.86 -25.09
CA GLU A 133 2.50 -17.76 -25.05
C GLU A 133 3.72 -18.12 -24.18
N LEU A 134 4.43 -19.19 -24.57
CA LEU A 134 5.46 -19.81 -23.72
C LEU A 134 6.72 -18.95 -23.48
N SER A 135 6.94 -17.89 -24.26
CA SER A 135 8.09 -16.98 -24.10
C SER A 135 8.11 -16.26 -22.75
N ARG A 136 6.93 -16.02 -22.15
CA ARG A 136 6.76 -15.28 -20.89
C ARG A 136 6.73 -16.18 -19.65
N VAL A 137 6.76 -17.51 -19.84
CA VAL A 137 6.74 -18.48 -18.74
C VAL A 137 7.89 -18.26 -17.75
N PRO A 138 9.17 -18.07 -18.18
CA PRO A 138 10.27 -17.84 -17.23
C PRO A 138 10.06 -16.58 -16.37
N GLU A 139 9.60 -15.49 -16.98
CA GLU A 139 9.32 -14.22 -16.31
C GLU A 139 8.22 -14.39 -15.25
N LEU A 140 7.06 -14.95 -15.63
CA LEU A 140 5.95 -15.14 -14.69
C LEU A 140 6.28 -16.15 -13.58
N THR A 141 7.08 -17.17 -13.88
CA THR A 141 7.62 -18.09 -12.85
C THR A 141 8.44 -17.33 -11.81
N GLY A 142 9.31 -16.42 -12.28
CA GLY A 142 10.09 -15.55 -11.40
C GLY A 142 9.20 -14.67 -10.52
N ARG A 143 8.16 -14.05 -11.10
CA ARG A 143 7.20 -13.22 -10.34
C ARG A 143 6.44 -14.01 -9.27
N VAL A 144 6.02 -15.24 -9.56
CA VAL A 144 5.41 -16.13 -8.55
C VAL A 144 6.41 -16.42 -7.43
N TRP A 145 7.65 -16.74 -7.78
CA TRP A 145 8.69 -17.04 -6.80
C TRP A 145 8.98 -15.85 -5.88
N GLU A 146 9.11 -14.64 -6.44
CA GLU A 146 9.28 -13.40 -5.69
C GLU A 146 8.07 -13.13 -4.77
N SER A 147 6.86 -13.36 -5.28
CA SER A 147 5.63 -13.24 -4.47
C SER A 147 5.66 -14.21 -3.29
N CYS A 148 6.02 -15.48 -3.53
CA CYS A 148 6.17 -16.49 -2.48
C CYS A 148 7.21 -16.08 -1.43
N ASN A 149 8.35 -15.56 -1.87
CA ASN A 149 9.42 -15.07 -1.00
C ASN A 149 8.96 -13.88 -0.15
N SER A 150 8.12 -13.00 -0.70
CA SER A 150 7.57 -11.87 0.06
C SER A 150 6.66 -12.31 1.21
N VAL A 151 5.93 -13.43 1.07
CA VAL A 151 5.06 -13.98 2.13
C VAL A 151 5.86 -14.42 3.35
N LEU A 152 7.14 -14.78 3.22
CA LEU A 152 8.03 -15.09 4.35
C LEU A 152 8.15 -13.91 5.34
N ASN A 153 8.06 -12.70 4.81
CA ASN A 153 8.14 -11.44 5.57
C ASN A 153 6.78 -10.98 6.10
N THR A 154 5.75 -11.83 6.08
CA THR A 154 4.46 -11.53 6.71
C THR A 154 4.69 -11.20 8.19
N PRO A 155 4.16 -10.09 8.72
CA PRO A 155 4.39 -9.69 10.10
C PRO A 155 3.91 -10.76 11.07
N LYS A 156 4.53 -10.78 12.26
CA LYS A 156 4.17 -11.73 13.32
C LYS A 156 3.02 -11.23 14.20
N SER A 157 2.64 -9.97 14.08
CA SER A 157 1.64 -9.35 14.94
C SER A 157 1.00 -8.10 14.35
N ASN A 158 -0.15 -7.71 14.90
CA ASN A 158 -0.83 -6.46 14.55
C ASN A 158 0.05 -5.24 14.85
N CYS A 159 0.82 -5.28 15.94
CA CYS A 159 1.82 -4.27 16.28
C CYS A 159 2.85 -4.08 15.15
N VAL A 160 3.49 -5.18 14.72
CA VAL A 160 4.55 -5.10 13.71
C VAL A 160 3.98 -4.67 12.36
N ALA A 161 2.83 -5.21 11.96
CA ALA A 161 2.17 -4.83 10.70
C ALA A 161 1.81 -3.34 10.66
N THR A 162 1.16 -2.85 11.72
CA THR A 162 0.72 -1.45 11.81
C THR A 162 1.90 -0.50 11.80
N LYS A 163 2.93 -0.75 12.64
CA LYS A 163 4.14 0.08 12.68
C LYS A 163 4.86 0.09 11.33
N ARG A 164 4.97 -1.06 10.66
CA ARG A 164 5.60 -1.17 9.34
C ARG A 164 4.85 -0.35 8.29
N SER A 165 3.53 -0.55 8.18
CA SER A 165 2.69 0.16 7.22
C SER A 165 2.77 1.68 7.40
N MET A 166 2.69 2.16 8.65
CA MET A 166 2.78 3.60 8.93
C MET A 166 4.16 4.18 8.63
N LEU A 167 5.24 3.44 8.89
CA LEU A 167 6.59 3.86 8.53
C LEU A 167 6.77 3.92 7.01
N GLN A 168 6.23 2.96 6.26
CA GLN A 168 6.25 2.98 4.80
C GLN A 168 5.51 4.20 4.24
N CYS A 169 4.34 4.53 4.80
CA CYS A 169 3.60 5.75 4.43
C CYS A 169 4.42 7.02 4.66
N ILE A 170 5.15 7.10 5.78
CA ILE A 170 6.03 8.24 6.08
C ILE A 170 7.22 8.28 5.11
N THR A 171 7.84 7.14 4.80
CA THR A 171 8.93 7.07 3.85
C THR A 171 8.48 7.58 2.49
N MET A 172 7.37 7.06 1.96
CA MET A 172 6.80 7.51 0.69
C MET A 172 6.53 9.02 0.68
N LEU A 173 5.93 9.57 1.74
CA LEU A 173 5.73 11.02 1.84
C LEU A 173 7.04 11.82 1.84
N ASN A 174 8.06 11.37 2.60
CA ASN A 174 9.34 12.08 2.60
C ASN A 174 10.03 11.97 1.24
N ASP A 175 9.91 10.83 0.55
CA ASP A 175 10.46 10.64 -0.78
C ASP A 175 9.81 11.62 -1.78
N THR A 176 8.47 11.74 -1.77
CA THR A 176 7.74 12.76 -2.55
C THR A 176 8.18 14.18 -2.21
N ILE A 177 8.30 14.52 -0.91
CA ILE A 177 8.77 15.86 -0.49
C ILE A 177 10.19 16.14 -0.97
N ASN A 178 11.08 15.15 -0.89
CA ASN A 178 12.47 15.29 -1.32
C ASN A 178 12.57 15.47 -2.83
N GLU A 179 11.77 14.72 -3.60
CA GLU A 179 11.65 14.86 -5.04
C GLU A 179 11.21 16.27 -5.43
N LEU A 180 10.15 16.79 -4.79
CA LEU A 180 9.65 18.15 -5.03
C LEU A 180 10.66 19.24 -4.64
N LYS A 181 11.39 19.05 -3.54
CA LYS A 181 12.44 19.99 -3.10
C LYS A 181 13.65 19.96 -4.04
N GLN A 182 14.00 18.79 -4.56
CA GLN A 182 15.05 18.66 -5.56
C GLN A 182 14.63 19.38 -6.85
N PHE A 183 13.39 19.18 -7.31
CA PHE A 183 12.84 19.90 -8.46
C PHE A 183 12.94 21.42 -8.30
N LEU A 184 12.54 21.98 -7.14
CA LEU A 184 12.71 23.42 -6.86
C LEU A 184 14.17 23.89 -6.95
N THR A 185 15.11 23.06 -6.51
CA THR A 185 16.53 23.43 -6.54
C THR A 185 17.05 23.44 -7.98
N GLU A 186 16.62 22.49 -8.81
CA GLU A 186 16.98 22.41 -10.23
C GLU A 186 16.43 23.63 -11.00
N GLN A 187 15.22 24.09 -10.68
CA GLN A 187 14.61 25.30 -11.23
C GLN A 187 15.41 26.57 -10.90
N GLU A 188 15.98 26.67 -9.69
CA GLU A 188 16.87 27.78 -9.29
C GLU A 188 18.21 27.78 -10.03
N GLU A 189 18.74 26.61 -10.34
CA GLU A 189 20.02 26.45 -11.04
C GLU A 189 19.88 26.77 -12.53
N GLU A 190 18.76 26.42 -13.16
CA GLU A 190 18.47 26.76 -14.57
C GLU A 190 18.26 28.27 -14.78
N GLU A 191 17.62 28.98 -13.84
CA GLU A 191 17.53 30.45 -13.86
C GLU A 191 18.91 31.15 -13.79
N SER A 192 19.96 30.45 -13.33
CA SER A 192 21.32 30.98 -13.19
C SER A 192 22.22 30.77 -14.42
N LEU A 193 21.78 29.92 -15.35
CA LEU A 193 22.47 29.63 -16.61
C LEU A 193 21.92 30.51 -17.73
N ASP A 194 22.13 31.82 -17.57
CA ASP A 194 21.90 32.80 -18.64
C ASP A 194 22.79 32.42 -19.84
N ASP A 195 22.18 32.24 -21.03
CA ASP A 195 22.80 32.19 -22.36
C ASP A 195 23.09 30.80 -23.01
N VAL A 196 22.05 29.98 -23.22
CA VAL A 196 21.99 29.13 -24.43
C VAL A 196 20.54 29.00 -24.91
N GLU A 197 20.20 29.77 -25.95
CA GLU A 197 18.96 29.63 -26.73
C GLU A 197 18.82 28.17 -27.22
N GLN A 198 18.05 27.34 -26.50
CA GLN A 198 17.49 26.11 -27.04
C GLN A 198 16.06 26.39 -27.46
N ASP A 199 15.96 26.86 -28.71
CA ASP A 199 14.72 27.09 -29.44
C ASP A 199 14.12 25.72 -29.85
N ASP A 200 13.72 24.91 -28.87
CA ASP A 200 12.95 23.69 -29.10
C ASP A 200 11.45 24.03 -29.05
N GLU A 201 10.85 24.23 -30.22
CA GLU A 201 9.43 24.57 -30.46
C GLU A 201 8.42 23.51 -29.90
N PHE A 202 8.93 22.45 -29.28
CA PHE A 202 8.18 21.35 -28.63
C PHE A 202 8.61 21.07 -27.18
N ALA A 203 9.47 21.89 -26.58
CA ALA A 203 9.73 21.81 -25.16
C ALA A 203 8.45 22.22 -24.42
N PHE A 204 7.84 21.29 -23.68
CA PHE A 204 6.83 21.67 -22.69
C PHE A 204 7.50 22.61 -21.70
N ASP A 205 6.89 23.76 -21.43
CA ASP A 205 7.37 24.72 -20.45
C ASP A 205 7.38 24.03 -19.08
N SER A 206 8.55 23.52 -18.70
CA SER A 206 8.77 22.81 -17.45
C SER A 206 9.15 23.75 -16.31
N ASN A 207 9.14 25.06 -16.57
CA ASN A 207 9.58 26.07 -15.62
C ASN A 207 8.42 26.62 -14.82
N LEU A 208 8.66 26.85 -13.52
CA LEU A 208 7.68 27.47 -12.64
C LEU A 208 7.65 28.99 -12.86
N SER A 209 6.46 29.54 -13.12
CA SER A 209 6.26 30.98 -12.98
C SER A 209 6.50 31.44 -11.52
N PRO A 210 6.73 32.75 -11.26
CA PRO A 210 6.80 33.27 -9.90
C PRO A 210 5.55 32.98 -9.06
N GLU A 211 4.36 32.99 -9.68
CA GLU A 211 3.10 32.62 -9.04
C GLU A 211 3.04 31.11 -8.74
N GLU A 212 3.37 30.27 -9.73
CA GLU A 212 3.40 28.81 -9.57
C GLU A 212 4.42 28.37 -8.52
N ARG A 213 5.57 29.06 -8.44
CA ARG A 213 6.58 28.81 -7.41
C ARG A 213 6.05 29.08 -6.00
N ALA A 214 5.26 30.15 -5.82
CA ALA A 214 4.63 30.43 -4.53
C ALA A 214 3.56 29.38 -4.15
N LEU A 215 2.83 28.83 -5.13
CA LEU A 215 1.92 27.70 -4.94
C LEU A 215 2.69 26.43 -4.55
N PHE A 216 3.78 26.16 -5.28
CA PHE A 216 4.62 24.99 -5.08
C PHE A 216 5.20 24.96 -3.68
N GLU A 217 5.88 26.03 -3.26
CA GLU A 217 6.47 26.14 -1.91
C GLU A 217 5.42 26.03 -0.80
N GLY A 218 4.24 26.64 -1.01
CA GLY A 218 3.11 26.55 -0.09
C GLY A 218 2.62 25.11 0.12
N ASN A 219 2.55 24.33 -0.95
CA ASN A 219 2.12 22.94 -0.93
C ASN A 219 3.20 21.97 -0.40
N VAL A 220 4.48 22.19 -0.74
CA VAL A 220 5.59 21.44 -0.12
C VAL A 220 5.56 21.62 1.40
N LYS A 221 5.31 22.83 1.88
CA LYS A 221 5.15 23.11 3.31
C LYS A 221 3.94 22.38 3.90
N LEU A 222 2.82 22.26 3.18
CA LEU A 222 1.68 21.44 3.62
C LEU A 222 2.08 19.96 3.76
N LEU A 223 2.78 19.41 2.78
CA LEU A 223 3.27 18.03 2.82
C LEU A 223 4.23 17.80 4.01
N ASP A 224 5.12 18.74 4.31
CA ASP A 224 5.98 18.71 5.51
C ASP A 224 5.14 18.68 6.81
N MET A 225 4.05 19.44 6.87
CA MET A 225 3.13 19.42 8.01
C MET A 225 2.38 18.09 8.13
N VAL A 226 1.93 17.52 7.01
CA VAL A 226 1.36 16.16 6.98
C VAL A 226 2.40 15.16 7.48
N ALA A 227 3.67 15.27 7.08
CA ALA A 227 4.73 14.40 7.57
C ALA A 227 4.91 14.50 9.09
N ALA A 228 4.77 15.69 9.67
CA ALA A 228 4.79 15.87 11.12
C ALA A 228 3.59 15.20 11.81
N ILE A 229 2.39 15.28 11.22
CA ILE A 229 1.19 14.57 11.70
C ILE A 229 1.41 13.05 11.67
N LEU A 230 1.90 12.52 10.55
CA LEU A 230 2.19 11.09 10.41
C LEU A 230 3.29 10.63 11.38
N LYS A 231 4.32 11.44 11.61
CA LYS A 231 5.38 11.12 12.60
C LYS A 231 4.79 11.04 14.01
N ARG A 232 3.83 11.90 14.36
CA ARG A 232 3.14 11.86 15.66
C ARG A 232 2.38 10.56 15.89
N GLY A 233 1.65 10.05 14.89
CA GLY A 233 0.94 8.78 15.05
C GLY A 233 1.88 7.58 15.26
N VAL A 234 3.04 7.56 14.59
CA VAL A 234 4.06 6.54 14.86
C VAL A 234 4.63 6.66 16.28
N LEU A 235 4.84 7.89 16.77
CA LEU A 235 5.27 8.11 18.15
C LEU A 235 4.21 7.66 19.16
N ALA A 236 2.93 7.87 18.88
CA ALA A 236 1.83 7.36 19.71
C ALA A 236 1.88 5.83 19.82
N LEU A 237 2.08 5.11 18.70
CA LEU A 237 2.26 3.65 18.71
C LEU A 237 3.52 3.16 19.42
N LYS A 238 4.56 3.98 19.53
CA LYS A 238 5.77 3.62 20.29
C LYS A 238 5.53 3.68 21.79
N LYS A 239 4.59 4.50 22.26
CA LYS A 239 4.21 4.61 23.67
C LYS A 239 3.35 3.44 24.15
N LEU A 240 2.74 2.69 23.23
CA LEU A 240 1.93 1.51 23.59
C LEU A 240 2.83 0.34 24.00
N ASP A 241 2.67 -0.09 25.25
CA ASP A 241 3.43 -1.19 25.82
C ASP A 241 2.92 -2.56 25.33
N ALA A 242 3.77 -3.57 25.46
CA ALA A 242 3.52 -4.92 24.95
C ALA A 242 2.36 -5.68 25.64
N ASN A 243 1.85 -5.16 26.76
CA ASN A 243 0.85 -5.83 27.60
C ASN A 243 -0.54 -5.18 27.55
N GLU A 244 -0.73 -4.15 26.73
CA GLU A 244 -2.02 -3.46 26.60
C GLU A 244 -2.89 -4.14 25.54
N ASP A 245 -3.40 -5.34 25.86
CA ASP A 245 -4.48 -5.98 25.08
C ASP A 245 -5.85 -5.38 25.45
N SER A 246 -5.96 -4.05 25.38
CA SER A 246 -7.24 -3.36 25.49
C SER A 246 -7.96 -3.42 24.15
N ASP A 247 -9.18 -3.96 24.13
CA ASP A 247 -10.05 -4.00 22.94
C ASP A 247 -10.20 -2.60 22.30
N ALA A 248 -10.27 -1.55 23.13
CA ALA A 248 -10.37 -0.17 22.67
C ALA A 248 -9.08 0.31 21.99
N LEU A 249 -7.92 -0.05 22.54
CA LEU A 249 -6.63 0.29 21.96
C LEU A 249 -6.41 -0.44 20.63
N ILE A 250 -6.70 -1.74 20.59
CA ILE A 250 -6.59 -2.55 19.37
C ILE A 250 -7.51 -1.99 18.27
N ALA A 251 -8.76 -1.63 18.61
CA ALA A 251 -9.69 -1.00 17.66
C ALA A 251 -9.15 0.35 17.16
N TRP A 252 -8.67 1.20 18.07
CA TRP A 252 -8.07 2.49 17.73
C TRP A 252 -6.87 2.36 16.78
N THR A 253 -5.96 1.40 17.01
CA THR A 253 -4.81 1.18 16.11
C THR A 253 -5.24 0.75 14.70
N CYS A 254 -6.33 -0.02 14.59
CA CYS A 254 -6.88 -0.40 13.30
C CYS A 254 -7.47 0.80 12.55
N ASP A 255 -8.10 1.73 13.26
CA ASP A 255 -8.67 2.95 12.68
C ASP A 255 -7.58 3.94 12.28
N LEU A 256 -6.55 4.10 13.11
CA LEU A 256 -5.36 4.87 12.76
C LEU A 256 -4.68 4.32 11.50
N HIS A 257 -4.51 2.99 11.40
CA HIS A 257 -3.95 2.36 10.20
C HIS A 257 -4.79 2.68 8.95
N ARG A 258 -6.12 2.62 9.03
CA ARG A 258 -7.01 2.92 7.91
C ARG A 258 -6.87 4.38 7.46
N ALA A 259 -6.75 5.30 8.40
CA ALA A 259 -6.50 6.70 8.08
C ALA A 259 -5.15 6.90 7.37
N TYR A 260 -4.11 6.14 7.76
CA TYR A 260 -2.81 6.13 7.06
C TYR A 260 -2.90 5.50 5.67
N ALA A 261 -3.68 4.43 5.49
CA ALA A 261 -3.87 3.85 4.17
C ALA A 261 -4.62 4.81 3.24
N ALA A 262 -5.62 5.52 3.75
CA ALA A 262 -6.43 6.45 2.97
C ALA A 262 -5.66 7.69 2.49
N ILE A 263 -4.69 8.19 3.26
CA ILE A 263 -3.92 9.38 2.87
C ILE A 263 -2.87 9.09 1.78
N GLN A 264 -2.50 7.83 1.55
CA GLN A 264 -1.41 7.49 0.63
C GLN A 264 -1.64 8.01 -0.78
N ASN A 265 -2.85 7.82 -1.32
CA ASN A 265 -3.17 8.33 -2.65
C ASN A 265 -3.16 9.85 -2.67
N SER A 266 -3.76 10.51 -1.67
CA SER A 266 -3.76 11.98 -1.60
C SER A 266 -2.35 12.58 -1.56
N ILE A 267 -1.36 11.88 -0.99
CA ILE A 267 0.04 12.32 -1.02
C ILE A 267 0.61 12.27 -2.43
N VAL A 268 0.40 11.15 -3.13
CA VAL A 268 0.91 10.95 -4.49
C VAL A 268 0.26 11.95 -5.45
N GLU A 269 -1.06 12.06 -5.41
CA GLU A 269 -1.80 12.97 -6.30
C GLU A 269 -1.48 14.44 -6.00
N ALA A 270 -1.38 14.83 -4.71
CA ALA A 270 -0.97 16.20 -4.36
C ALA A 270 0.48 16.51 -4.76
N GLY A 271 1.37 15.52 -4.76
CA GLY A 271 2.74 15.70 -5.28
C GLY A 271 2.75 15.83 -6.80
N ALA A 272 1.97 15.01 -7.51
CA ALA A 272 1.88 15.03 -8.97
C ALA A 272 1.30 16.34 -9.49
N ALA A 273 0.28 16.89 -8.83
CA ALA A 273 -0.38 18.15 -9.20
C ALA A 273 0.51 19.41 -9.07
N LEU A 274 1.76 19.27 -8.61
CA LEU A 274 2.72 20.37 -8.49
C LEU A 274 3.69 20.49 -9.66
N TYR A 275 3.70 19.52 -10.58
CA TYR A 275 4.56 19.62 -11.76
C TYR A 275 3.98 20.59 -12.80
N PRO A 276 4.80 21.47 -13.41
CA PRO A 276 4.32 22.43 -14.40
C PRO A 276 3.75 21.80 -15.69
N PRO A 277 2.80 22.48 -16.36
CA PRO A 277 2.08 23.65 -15.86
C PRO A 277 1.12 23.27 -14.73
N ILE A 278 1.05 24.06 -13.65
CA ILE A 278 0.22 23.73 -12.49
C ILE A 278 -1.25 24.02 -12.83
N ASP A 279 -2.08 22.98 -12.91
CA ASP A 279 -3.53 23.12 -13.04
C ASP A 279 -4.13 23.47 -11.65
N GLU A 280 -4.64 24.69 -11.49
CA GLU A 280 -5.18 25.14 -10.21
C GLU A 280 -6.48 24.46 -9.79
N ASP A 281 -7.25 23.91 -10.74
CA ASP A 281 -8.46 23.15 -10.43
C ASP A 281 -8.08 21.77 -9.91
N GLU A 282 -7.14 21.09 -10.57
CA GLU A 282 -6.57 19.83 -10.10
C GLU A 282 -5.90 20.00 -8.73
N LEU A 283 -5.03 21.00 -8.58
CA LEU A 283 -4.33 21.26 -7.32
C LEU A 283 -5.31 21.56 -6.18
N SER A 284 -6.39 22.31 -6.44
CA SER A 284 -7.43 22.57 -5.44
C SER A 284 -8.13 21.28 -5.00
N GLU A 285 -8.47 20.39 -5.93
CA GLU A 285 -9.06 19.08 -5.62
C GLU A 285 -8.11 18.26 -4.73
N GLN A 286 -6.83 18.17 -5.09
CA GLN A 286 -5.86 17.39 -4.33
C GLN A 286 -5.58 17.97 -2.94
N VAL A 287 -5.54 19.30 -2.81
CA VAL A 287 -5.41 19.97 -1.50
C VAL A 287 -6.61 19.69 -0.60
N ASN A 288 -7.83 19.66 -1.14
CA ASN A 288 -9.04 19.31 -0.38
C ASN A 288 -9.05 17.83 0.05
N ALA A 289 -8.60 16.93 -0.82
CA ALA A 289 -8.45 15.52 -0.50
C ALA A 289 -7.41 15.30 0.62
N LEU A 290 -6.25 15.96 0.52
CA LEU A 290 -5.19 15.93 1.52
C LEU A 290 -5.66 16.50 2.87
N GLU A 291 -6.41 17.60 2.88
CA GLU A 291 -7.02 18.16 4.09
C GLU A 291 -7.92 17.15 4.78
N THR A 292 -8.82 16.53 4.03
CA THR A 292 -9.79 15.56 4.55
C THR A 292 -9.09 14.35 5.17
N ALA A 293 -8.06 13.84 4.49
CA ALA A 293 -7.27 12.70 4.95
C ALA A 293 -6.45 13.06 6.20
N ALA A 294 -5.76 14.20 6.21
CA ALA A 294 -4.98 14.65 7.36
C ALA A 294 -5.86 14.95 8.59
N ALA A 295 -7.03 15.56 8.38
CA ALA A 295 -8.01 15.81 9.43
C ALA A 295 -8.52 14.51 10.06
N SER A 296 -8.73 13.46 9.26
CA SER A 296 -9.13 12.14 9.72
C SER A 296 -8.07 11.50 10.62
N ILE A 297 -6.79 11.64 10.28
CA ILE A 297 -5.68 11.16 11.12
C ILE A 297 -5.62 11.96 12.42
N LEU A 298 -5.70 13.29 12.37
CA LEU A 298 -5.72 14.14 13.56
C LEU A 298 -6.91 13.82 14.49
N ALA A 299 -8.08 13.54 13.93
CA ALA A 299 -9.25 13.10 14.69
C ALA A 299 -8.98 11.75 15.38
N CYS A 300 -8.45 10.76 14.65
CA CYS A 300 -8.06 9.49 15.25
C CYS A 300 -7.04 9.67 16.37
N LEU A 301 -6.04 10.54 16.21
CA LEU A 301 -5.05 10.81 17.26
C LEU A 301 -5.67 11.47 18.50
N ALA A 302 -6.67 12.34 18.32
CA ALA A 302 -7.37 12.97 19.45
C ALA A 302 -8.22 11.95 20.24
N ASP A 303 -8.74 10.93 19.55
CA ASP A 303 -9.53 9.84 20.14
C ASP A 303 -8.65 8.70 20.71
N GLN A 304 -7.34 8.92 20.84
CA GLN A 304 -6.45 7.92 21.41
C GLN A 304 -6.90 7.54 22.84
N PRO A 305 -7.08 6.24 23.14
CA PRO A 305 -7.33 5.78 24.50
C PRO A 305 -6.20 6.22 25.45
N GLU A 306 -6.60 6.71 26.64
CA GLU A 306 -5.66 7.14 27.69
C GLU A 306 -4.71 8.28 27.25
N ILE A 307 -5.15 9.12 26.30
CA ILE A 307 -4.40 10.31 25.88
C ILE A 307 -4.13 11.25 27.06
N THR A 308 -2.90 11.75 27.13
CA THR A 308 -2.50 12.74 28.14
C THR A 308 -2.98 14.15 27.75
N ASP A 309 -3.25 15.02 28.74
CA ASP A 309 -3.62 16.41 28.47
C ASP A 309 -2.57 17.13 27.60
N ALA A 310 -1.29 16.85 27.83
CA ALA A 310 -0.20 17.41 27.06
C ALA A 310 -0.22 16.94 25.59
N ASP A 311 -0.47 15.64 25.35
CA ASP A 311 -0.58 15.10 23.99
C ASP A 311 -1.82 15.68 23.28
N SER A 312 -2.95 15.78 23.98
CA SER A 312 -4.20 16.36 23.46
C SER A 312 -4.03 17.82 23.05
N GLN A 313 -3.46 18.66 23.93
CA GLN A 313 -3.15 20.06 23.62
C GLN A 313 -2.20 20.19 22.43
N ALA A 314 -1.19 19.32 22.35
CA ALA A 314 -0.23 19.36 21.26
C ALA A 314 -0.83 18.91 19.91
N ILE A 315 -1.83 18.02 19.92
CA ILE A 315 -2.61 17.67 18.71
C ILE A 315 -3.45 18.85 18.26
N GLU A 316 -4.12 19.53 19.20
CA GLU A 316 -4.98 20.67 18.88
C GLU A 316 -4.18 21.86 18.34
N ALA A 317 -3.02 22.15 18.93
CA ALA A 317 -2.09 23.15 18.41
C ALA A 317 -1.61 22.79 16.99
N GLY A 318 -1.32 21.51 16.74
CA GLY A 318 -0.95 21.02 15.40
C GLY A 318 -2.08 21.16 14.39
N ARG A 319 -3.32 20.85 14.80
CA ARG A 319 -4.53 21.04 13.98
C ARG A 319 -4.74 22.51 13.62
N ALA A 320 -4.64 23.41 14.58
CA ALA A 320 -4.78 24.84 14.34
C ALA A 320 -3.71 25.38 13.36
N ALA A 321 -2.45 24.94 13.53
CA ALA A 321 -1.37 25.31 12.62
C ALA A 321 -1.63 24.77 11.19
N PHE A 322 -2.05 23.52 11.06
CA PHE A 322 -2.36 22.89 9.77
C PHE A 322 -3.51 23.62 9.07
N ASN A 323 -4.60 23.91 9.76
CA ASN A 323 -5.74 24.64 9.20
C ASN A 323 -5.36 26.06 8.73
N SER A 324 -4.46 26.74 9.45
CA SER A 324 -3.95 28.05 9.06
C SER A 324 -3.14 27.99 7.76
N GLN A 325 -2.24 27.01 7.64
CA GLN A 325 -1.47 26.81 6.40
C GLN A 325 -2.39 26.39 5.25
N MET A 326 -3.37 25.53 5.51
CA MET A 326 -4.37 25.10 4.53
C MET A 326 -5.17 26.29 3.97
N ALA A 327 -5.64 27.19 4.84
CA ALA A 327 -6.32 28.41 4.41
C ALA A 327 -5.41 29.33 3.57
N THR A 328 -4.12 29.39 3.90
CA THR A 328 -3.13 30.16 3.13
C THR A 328 -2.98 29.60 1.72
N VAL A 329 -2.76 28.29 1.59
CA VAL A 329 -2.57 27.66 0.26
C VAL A 329 -3.83 27.77 -0.58
N LYS A 330 -5.02 27.53 -0.02
CA LYS A 330 -6.28 27.70 -0.76
C LYS A 330 -6.45 29.14 -1.26
N ALA A 331 -6.08 30.14 -0.45
CA ALA A 331 -6.12 31.53 -0.88
C ALA A 331 -5.12 31.81 -2.01
N GLN A 332 -3.92 31.20 -1.99
CA GLN A 332 -2.97 31.33 -3.09
C GLN A 332 -3.52 30.73 -4.40
N ILE A 333 -4.16 29.55 -4.33
CA ILE A 333 -4.77 28.90 -5.49
C ILE A 333 -5.86 29.79 -6.10
N GLU A 334 -6.76 30.34 -5.28
CA GLU A 334 -7.83 31.23 -5.78
C GLU A 334 -7.28 32.51 -6.42
N VAL A 335 -6.14 33.03 -5.94
CA VAL A 335 -5.48 34.20 -6.54
C VAL A 335 -4.82 33.86 -7.88
N SER A 336 -4.26 32.67 -8.04
CA SER A 336 -3.66 32.24 -9.32
C SER A 336 -4.70 32.11 -10.45
N ARG A 337 -5.94 31.76 -10.10
CA ARG A 337 -7.06 31.63 -11.05
C ARG A 337 -7.56 32.96 -11.63
N THR A 338 -7.24 34.10 -11.02
CA THR A 338 -7.80 35.43 -11.35
C THR A 338 -6.87 36.27 -12.21
#